data_AF-A0AAU8WJ33-F1
#
_entry.id   AF-A0AAU8WJ33-F1
#
_cell.length_a   1.000
_cell.length_b   1.000
_cell.length_c   1.000
_cell.angle_alpha   90.00
_cell.angle_beta   90.00
_cell.angle_gamma   90.00
#
_symmetry.space_group_name_H-M   'P 1'
#
loop_
_entity.id
_entity.type
_entity.pdbx_description
1 polymer ?
#
loop_
_entity_poly.entity_id
_entity_poly.type
_entity_poly.pdbx_seq_one_letter_code
_entity_poly.pdbx_strand_id
1 'polypeptide(L)' 'MRNSEILVPTPPLQTELDAVAVKLREAYIKERQQLELTEIELNRARIIMIDENGKMIRLPLLTEH' A
#
# COMPACT_ATOMS: atom_id res chain seq x y z
N MET A 1 -49.53 -2.53 23.49
CA MET A 1 -48.59 -2.82 22.39
C MET A 1 -47.40 -3.52 23.01
N ARG A 2 -46.99 -4.70 22.51
CA ARG A 2 -45.78 -5.38 22.99
C ARG A 2 -44.62 -4.91 22.15
N ASN A 3 -43.67 -4.24 22.78
CA ASN A 3 -42.45 -3.82 22.12
C ASN A 3 -41.51 -5.03 22.06
N SER A 4 -41.18 -5.46 20.86
CA SER A 4 -40.17 -6.49 20.62
C SER A 4 -38.80 -5.84 20.59
N GLU A 5 -37.88 -6.33 21.42
CA GLU A 5 -36.49 -5.89 21.44
C GLU A 5 -35.63 -6.78 20.54
N ILE A 6 -34.73 -6.15 19.78
CA ILE A 6 -33.75 -6.86 18.97
C ILE A 6 -32.58 -7.20 19.88
N LEU A 7 -32.45 -8.49 20.23
CA LEU A 7 -31.28 -9.02 20.90
C LEU A 7 -30.16 -9.19 19.87
N VAL A 8 -29.35 -8.15 19.68
CA VAL A 8 -28.07 -8.29 18.98
C VAL A 8 -27.13 -9.02 19.94
N PRO A 9 -26.61 -10.20 19.59
CA PRO A 9 -25.61 -10.86 20.42
C PRO A 9 -24.40 -9.94 20.51
N THR A 10 -24.15 -9.39 21.70
CA THR A 10 -22.92 -8.63 21.93
C THR A 10 -21.78 -9.62 21.75
N PRO A 11 -20.88 -9.43 20.76
CA PRO A 11 -19.71 -10.27 20.67
C PRO A 11 -18.99 -10.19 22.03
N PRO A 12 -18.38 -11.30 22.49
CA PRO A 12 -17.60 -11.26 23.71
C PRO A 12 -16.62 -10.09 23.59
N LEU A 13 -16.55 -9.26 24.63
CA LEU A 13 -15.58 -8.18 24.71
C LEU A 13 -14.21 -8.83 24.48
N GLN A 14 -13.66 -8.68 23.28
CA GLN A 14 -12.28 -9.03 22.98
C GLN A 14 -11.44 -8.02 23.74
N THR A 15 -11.11 -8.34 24.98
CA THR A 15 -10.32 -7.50 25.88
C THR A 15 -8.88 -7.33 25.39
N GLU A 16 -8.43 -8.21 24.49
CA GLU A 16 -7.10 -8.22 23.91
C GLU A 16 -7.18 -8.14 22.38
N LEU A 17 -6.38 -7.25 21.79
CA LEU A 17 -6.23 -7.16 20.35
C LEU A 17 -5.63 -8.47 19.83
N ASP A 18 -6.29 -9.09 18.85
CA ASP A 18 -5.75 -10.26 18.16
C ASP A 18 -4.35 -9.93 17.63
N ALA A 19 -3.33 -10.59 18.18
CA ALA A 19 -1.93 -10.35 17.83
C ALA A 19 -1.66 -10.56 16.33
N VAL A 20 -2.42 -11.45 15.69
CA VAL A 20 -2.35 -11.66 14.24
C VAL A 20 -2.89 -10.45 13.49
N ALA A 21 -4.04 -9.92 13.91
CA ALA A 21 -4.63 -8.73 13.33
C ALA A 21 -3.72 -7.49 13.46
N VAL A 22 -3.07 -7.32 14.63
CA VAL A 22 -2.09 -6.24 14.85
C VAL A 22 -0.90 -6.39 13.90
N LYS A 23 -0.30 -7.58 13.82
CA LYS A 23 0.83 -7.85 12.92
C LYS A 23 0.49 -7.60 11.46
N LEU A 24 -0.68 -8.05 11.00
CA LEU A 24 -1.13 -7.83 9.63
C LEU A 24 -1.34 -6.34 9.33
N ARG A 25 -1.92 -5.59 10.27
CA ARG A 25 -2.10 -4.15 10.14
C ARG A 25 -0.77 -3.42 10.03
N GLU A 26 0.19 -3.75 10.88
CA GLU A 26 1.53 -3.15 10.85
C GLU A 26 2.25 -3.47 9.54
N ALA A 27 2.21 -4.74 9.10
CA ALA A 27 2.78 -5.15 7.82
C ALA A 27 2.15 -4.38 6.64
N TYR A 28 0.83 -4.25 6.61
CA TYR A 28 0.13 -3.49 5.57
C TYR A 28 0.55 -2.01 5.55
N ILE A 29 0.59 -1.35 6.71
CA ILE A 29 0.99 0.06 6.81
C ILE A 29 2.40 0.25 6.27
N LYS A 30 3.32 -0.64 6.67
CA LYS A 30 4.72 -0.62 6.23
C LYS A 30 4.84 -0.79 4.71
N GLU A 31 4.23 -1.82 4.15
CA GLU A 31 4.32 -2.10 2.71
C GLU A 31 3.67 -0.99 1.88
N ARG A 32 2.56 -0.41 2.36
CA ARG A 32 1.92 0.75 1.72
C ARG A 32 2.85 1.96 1.65
N GLN A 33 3.56 2.25 2.74
CA GLN A 33 4.53 3.36 2.77
C GLN A 33 5.73 3.09 1.86
N GLN A 34 6.21 1.85 1.83
CA GLN A 34 7.31 1.45 0.95
C GLN A 34 6.92 1.59 -0.52
N LEU A 35 5.71 1.15 -0.88
CA LEU A 35 5.18 1.27 -2.23
C LEU A 35 5.09 2.74 -2.67
N GLU A 36 4.56 3.61 -1.82
CA GLU A 36 4.46 5.05 -2.11
C GLU A 36 5.84 5.66 -2.44
N LEU A 37 6.86 5.33 -1.64
CA LEU A 37 8.23 5.79 -1.90
C LEU A 37 8.76 5.26 -3.24
N THR A 38 8.58 3.96 -3.50
CA THR A 38 9.01 3.33 -4.76
C THR A 38 8.32 3.95 -5.97
N GLU A 39 7.02 4.22 -5.90
CA GLU A 39 6.29 4.87 -6.99
C GLU A 39 6.78 6.30 -7.24
N ILE A 40 7.08 7.07 -6.19
CA ILE A 40 7.66 8.41 -6.33
C ILE A 40 9.03 8.34 -7.00
N GLU A 41 9.88 7.40 -6.59
CA GLU A 41 11.21 7.23 -7.15
C GLU A 41 11.16 6.80 -8.62
N LEU A 42 10.31 5.84 -8.98
CA LEU A 42 10.11 5.40 -10.36
C LEU A 42 9.58 6.53 -11.24
N ASN A 43 8.62 7.33 -10.75
CA ASN A 43 8.11 8.48 -11.49
C ASN A 43 9.15 9.58 -11.71
N ARG A 44 10.11 9.74 -10.78
CA ARG A 44 11.23 10.70 -10.91
C ARG A 44 12.38 10.15 -11.74
N ALA A 45 12.55 8.83 -11.78
CA ALA A 45 13.65 8.20 -12.50
C ALA A 45 13.60 8.53 -13.99
N ARG A 46 14.76 8.86 -14.55
CA ARG A 46 14.94 9.12 -15.98
C ARG A 46 16.16 8.34 -16.44
N ILE A 47 15.97 7.46 -17.40
CA ILE A 47 17.08 6.77 -18.05
C ILE A 47 17.44 7.55 -19.32
N ILE A 48 18.70 7.95 -19.39
CA ILE A 48 19.27 8.66 -20.55
C ILE A 48 20.44 7.81 -21.03
N MET A 49 20.43 7.47 -22.31
CA MET A 49 21.53 6.82 -23.01
C MET A 49 22.31 7.87 -23.79
N ILE A 50 23.64 7.75 -23.81
CA ILE A 50 24.52 8.62 -24.60
C ILE A 50 25.18 7.73 -25.65
N ASP A 51 25.03 8.07 -26.93
CA ASP A 51 25.69 7.34 -28.01
C ASP A 51 27.15 7.77 -28.20
N GLU A 52 27.85 7.07 -29.10
CA GLU A 52 29.25 7.32 -29.46
C GLU A 52 29.52 8.74 -30.00
N ASN A 53 28.49 9.45 -30.47
CA ASN A 53 28.57 10.82 -30.97
C ASN A 53 28.15 11.85 -29.90
N GLY A 54 27.89 11.42 -28.67
CA GLY A 54 27.45 12.27 -27.56
C GLY A 54 25.96 12.64 -27.60
N LYS A 55 25.15 12.01 -28.46
CA LYS A 55 23.72 12.28 -28.55
C LYS A 55 22.99 11.66 -27.36
N MET A 56 22.21 12.48 -26.66
CA MET A 56 21.33 12.02 -25.58
C MET A 56 20.04 11.41 -26.14
N ILE A 57 19.76 10.17 -25.76
CA ILE A 57 18.56 9.42 -26.11
C ILE A 57 17.80 9.14 -24.81
N ARG A 58 16.60 9.71 -24.66
CA ARG A 58 15.75 9.45 -23.50
C ARG A 58 15.02 8.13 -23.69
N LEU A 59 15.23 7.19 -22.77
CA LEU A 59 14.50 5.92 -22.75
C LEU A 59 13.23 6.09 -21.92
N PRO A 60 12.03 5.86 -22.48
CA PRO A 60 10.80 5.89 -21.72
C PRO A 60 10.75 4.68 -20.79
N LEU A 61 10.54 4.93 -19.50
CA LEU A 61 10.13 3.90 -18.56
C LEU A 61 8.61 3.74 -18.73
N LEU A 62 8.19 2.79 -19.56
CA LEU A 62 6.80 2.35 -19.55
C LEU A 62 6.61 1.57 -18.26
N THR A 63 5.95 2.19 -17.28
CA THR A 63 5.35 1.45 -16.17
C THR A 63 4.14 0.72 -16.73
N GLU A 64 4.38 -0.41 -17.40
CA GLU A 64 3.34 -1.40 -17.59
C GLU A 64 2.98 -1.90 -16.19
N HIS A 65 1.76 -1.61 -15.76
CA HIS A 65 1.19 -2.07 -14.50
C HIS A 65 1.19 -3.59 -14.42
#